data_AF-A0A4S0VQ11-F1
#
_entry.id   AF-A0A4S0VQ11-F1
#
_cell.length_a   1.000
_cell.length_b   1.000
_cell.length_c   1.000
_cell.angle_alpha   90.00
_cell.angle_beta   90.00
_cell.angle_gamma   90.00
#
_symmetry.space_group_name_H-M   'P 1'
#
loop_
_entity.id
_entity.type
_entity.pdbx_description
1 polymer ?
#
loop_
_entity_poly.entity_id
_entity_poly.type
_entity_poly.pdbx_seq_one_letter_code
_entity_poly.pdbx_strand_id
1 'polypeptide(L)'
;MRDRIIVAAAMLALAGPLILGPSLAAEPGDPIVAARQASMKEMAAAARAIAEMFDGKRAYEPAAFKAAADNLSARAGALTGEFPQGTLGAPSAAKPEIDQARPEFEALARHISRLADALADKAANPPPGITADMRMTGPPMDGGSLLGKRPGAAEVDPATMPPEHLLHLILQDCTSCHSKFRRKVE
;
A
#
# COMPACT_ATOMS: atom_id res chain seq x y z
N MET A 1 -51.31 -18.62 -72.64
CA MET A 1 -50.02 -19.14 -73.14
C MET A 1 -48.98 -18.98 -72.04
N ARG A 2 -48.36 -20.10 -71.67
CA ARG A 2 -47.07 -20.25 -70.97
C ARG A 2 -46.99 -19.91 -69.48
N ASP A 3 -47.06 -21.01 -68.74
CA ASP A 3 -46.35 -21.39 -67.52
C ASP A 3 -45.11 -20.57 -67.16
N ARG A 4 -44.92 -20.35 -65.84
CA ARG A 4 -43.74 -20.83 -65.11
C ARG A 4 -43.83 -20.63 -63.60
N ILE A 5 -43.87 -21.77 -62.90
CA ILE A 5 -43.47 -21.98 -61.50
C ILE A 5 -41.97 -21.70 -61.37
N ILE A 6 -41.49 -21.18 -60.21
CA ILE A 6 -40.28 -21.63 -59.47
C ILE A 6 -40.02 -20.77 -58.21
N VAL A 7 -40.17 -21.44 -57.06
CA VAL A 7 -39.27 -21.51 -55.88
C VAL A 7 -38.91 -20.25 -55.08
N ALA A 8 -39.55 -20.17 -53.90
CA ALA A 8 -39.01 -20.03 -52.54
C ALA A 8 -37.73 -19.22 -52.26
N ALA A 9 -37.87 -18.24 -51.36
CA ALA A 9 -36.99 -18.08 -50.20
C ALA A 9 -37.73 -17.26 -49.12
N ALA A 10 -38.30 -17.93 -48.11
CA ALA A 10 -38.81 -17.28 -46.92
C ALA A 10 -37.62 -16.96 -46.00
N MET A 11 -37.21 -15.69 -45.92
CA MET A 11 -36.31 -15.23 -44.87
C MET A 11 -37.13 -14.92 -43.62
N LEU A 12 -37.15 -15.88 -42.68
CA LEU A 12 -37.69 -15.68 -41.34
C LEU A 12 -36.67 -14.86 -40.54
N ALA A 13 -36.90 -13.55 -40.42
CA ALA A 13 -36.14 -12.70 -39.51
C ALA A 13 -36.62 -12.96 -38.07
N LEU A 14 -35.86 -13.76 -37.31
CA LEU A 14 -36.06 -13.94 -35.88
C LEU A 14 -35.59 -12.67 -35.14
N ALA A 15 -36.52 -11.77 -34.84
CA ALA A 15 -36.28 -10.68 -33.89
C ALA A 15 -36.25 -11.26 -32.47
N GLY A 16 -35.06 -11.47 -31.92
CA GLY A 16 -34.86 -11.86 -30.53
C GLY A 16 -35.06 -10.69 -29.57
N PRO A 17 -35.66 -10.88 -28.38
CA PRO A 17 -35.83 -9.81 -27.41
C PRO A 17 -34.48 -9.40 -26.80
N LEU A 18 -34.15 -8.11 -26.89
CA LEU A 18 -33.10 -7.48 -26.09
C LEU A 18 -33.56 -7.44 -24.63
N ILE A 19 -33.09 -8.39 -23.83
CA ILE A 19 -33.23 -8.36 -22.37
C ILE A 19 -32.17 -7.38 -21.85
N LEU A 20 -32.56 -6.12 -21.58
CA LEU A 20 -31.76 -5.23 -20.74
C LEU A 20 -31.76 -5.81 -19.32
N GLY A 21 -30.69 -6.52 -18.96
CA GLY A 21 -30.45 -6.91 -17.58
C GLY A 21 -30.19 -5.68 -16.71
N PRO A 22 -30.57 -5.68 -15.42
CA PRO A 22 -30.20 -4.61 -14.51
C PRO A 22 -28.67 -4.54 -14.42
N SER A 23 -28.11 -3.40 -14.79
CA SER A 23 -26.72 -3.08 -14.48
C SER A 23 -26.62 -3.05 -12.96
N LEU A 24 -25.86 -3.97 -12.36
CA LEU A 24 -25.40 -3.81 -10.98
C LEU A 24 -24.52 -2.56 -10.98
N ALA A 25 -25.11 -1.40 -10.72
CA ALA A 25 -24.36 -0.28 -10.20
C ALA A 25 -23.79 -0.78 -8.87
N ALA A 26 -22.46 -0.86 -8.77
CA ALA A 26 -21.82 -1.14 -7.50
C ALA A 26 -22.34 -0.11 -6.49
N GLU A 27 -22.95 -0.58 -5.40
CA GLU A 27 -23.33 0.27 -4.27
C GLU A 27 -22.14 1.17 -3.94
N PRO A 28 -22.32 2.49 -3.76
CA PRO A 28 -21.23 3.38 -3.37
C PRO A 28 -20.63 2.81 -2.09
N GLY A 29 -19.43 2.24 -2.19
CA GLY A 29 -18.69 1.80 -1.01
C GLY A 29 -18.55 2.97 -0.06
N ASP A 30 -18.59 2.69 1.24
CA ASP A 30 -18.44 3.71 2.28
C ASP A 30 -17.25 4.65 1.90
N PRO A 31 -17.46 5.97 1.77
CA PRO A 31 -16.44 6.92 1.31
C PRO A 31 -15.10 6.81 2.04
N ILE A 32 -15.12 6.41 3.32
CA ILE A 32 -13.88 6.18 4.09
C ILE A 32 -13.09 4.96 3.61
N VAL A 33 -13.77 3.93 3.10
CA VAL A 33 -13.15 2.73 2.50
C VAL A 33 -12.40 3.14 1.23
N ALA A 34 -13.02 3.94 0.37
CA ALA A 34 -12.39 4.43 -0.85
C ALA A 34 -11.19 5.35 -0.52
N ALA A 35 -11.37 6.28 0.43
CA ALA A 35 -10.33 7.19 0.87
C ALA A 35 -9.09 6.46 1.40
N ARG A 36 -9.24 5.50 2.31
CA ARG A 36 -8.10 4.74 2.85
C ARG A 36 -7.44 3.84 1.81
N GLN A 37 -8.20 3.28 0.87
CA GLN A 37 -7.61 2.49 -0.21
C GLN A 37 -6.76 3.36 -1.14
N ALA A 38 -7.17 4.61 -1.39
CA ALA A 38 -6.35 5.58 -2.10
C ALA A 38 -5.08 5.92 -1.28
N SER A 39 -5.23 6.22 0.01
CA SER A 39 -4.11 6.48 0.93
C SER A 39 -3.08 5.34 0.94
N MET A 40 -3.53 4.08 1.04
CA MET A 40 -2.65 2.90 0.96
C MET A 40 -1.92 2.76 -0.38
N LYS A 41 -2.57 3.11 -1.49
CA LYS A 41 -1.93 3.10 -2.82
C LYS A 41 -0.86 4.18 -2.92
N GLU A 42 -1.12 5.36 -2.38
CA GLU A 42 -0.15 6.45 -2.35
C GLU A 42 1.06 6.10 -1.48
N MET A 43 0.86 5.54 -0.29
CA MET A 43 1.94 5.03 0.55
C MET A 43 2.78 3.97 -0.18
N ALA A 44 2.13 3.00 -0.82
CA ALA A 44 2.82 1.96 -1.58
C ALA A 44 3.63 2.54 -2.75
N ALA A 45 3.08 3.52 -3.47
CA ALA A 45 3.77 4.19 -4.56
C ALA A 45 4.97 4.99 -4.07
N ALA A 46 4.84 5.70 -2.94
CA ALA A 46 5.92 6.44 -2.32
C ALA A 46 7.05 5.52 -1.85
N ALA A 47 6.74 4.49 -1.06
CA ALA A 47 7.72 3.52 -0.58
C ALA A 47 8.44 2.81 -1.75
N ARG A 48 7.70 2.44 -2.81
CA ARG A 48 8.28 1.86 -4.03
C ARG A 48 9.22 2.83 -4.73
N ALA A 49 8.83 4.10 -4.88
CA ALA A 49 9.68 5.10 -5.54
C ALA A 49 11.03 5.24 -4.83
N ILE A 50 11.01 5.31 -3.50
CA ILE A 50 12.21 5.39 -2.67
C ILE A 50 13.05 4.11 -2.81
N ALA A 51 12.42 2.93 -2.73
CA ALA A 51 13.11 1.65 -2.88
C ALA A 51 13.78 1.51 -4.26
N GLU A 52 13.09 1.91 -5.33
CA GLU A 52 13.64 1.85 -6.69
C GLU A 52 14.85 2.79 -6.88
N MET A 53 14.88 3.94 -6.20
CA MET A 53 16.05 4.83 -6.20
C MET A 53 17.24 4.15 -5.53
N PHE A 54 17.05 3.55 -4.35
CA PHE A 54 18.09 2.79 -3.66
C PHE A 54 18.57 1.58 -4.49
N ASP A 55 17.66 0.84 -5.10
CA ASP A 55 17.97 -0.33 -5.93
C ASP A 55 18.61 0.03 -7.28
N GLY A 56 18.68 1.32 -7.66
CA GLY A 56 19.14 1.76 -8.97
C GLY A 56 18.20 1.41 -10.13
N LYS A 57 16.97 0.99 -9.83
CA LYS A 57 15.90 0.72 -10.81
C LYS A 57 15.25 2.00 -11.32
N ARG A 58 15.39 3.09 -10.58
CA ARG A 58 14.97 4.45 -10.92
C ARG A 58 16.16 5.39 -10.68
N ALA A 59 16.31 6.41 -11.54
CA ALA A 59 17.27 7.47 -11.29
C ALA A 59 16.97 8.18 -9.95
N TYR A 60 18.01 8.44 -9.17
CA TYR A 60 17.87 9.20 -7.95
C TYR A 60 17.72 10.68 -8.28
N GLU A 61 16.59 11.25 -7.85
CA GLU A 61 16.30 12.67 -8.00
C GLU A 61 16.01 13.24 -6.60
N PRO A 62 16.83 14.17 -6.08
CA PRO A 62 16.72 14.66 -4.70
C PRO A 62 15.31 15.18 -4.36
N ALA A 63 14.71 15.94 -5.27
CA ALA A 63 13.36 16.48 -5.10
C ALA A 63 12.28 15.38 -5.08
N ALA A 64 12.42 14.34 -5.90
CA ALA A 64 11.47 13.24 -5.94
C ALA A 64 11.62 12.32 -4.72
N PHE A 65 12.84 12.12 -4.22
CA PHE A 65 13.11 11.41 -2.98
C PHE A 65 12.43 12.11 -1.79
N LYS A 66 12.62 13.44 -1.68
CA LYS A 66 11.92 14.25 -0.67
C LYS A 66 10.41 14.16 -0.78
N ALA A 67 9.85 14.38 -1.97
CA ALA A 67 8.41 14.33 -2.17
C ALA A 67 7.80 12.96 -1.82
N ALA A 68 8.50 11.86 -2.13
CA ALA A 68 8.05 10.53 -1.76
C ALA A 68 8.12 10.30 -0.24
N ALA A 69 9.20 10.73 0.43
CA ALA A 69 9.33 10.61 1.88
C ALA A 69 8.27 11.43 2.63
N ASP A 70 8.06 12.68 2.21
CA ASP A 70 7.03 13.56 2.77
C ASP A 70 5.62 12.97 2.60
N ASN A 71 5.30 12.45 1.42
CA ASN A 71 4.00 11.80 1.18
C ASN A 71 3.82 10.55 2.05
N LEU A 72 4.87 9.74 2.19
CA LEU A 72 4.83 8.54 3.03
C LEU A 72 4.58 8.90 4.51
N SER A 73 5.28 9.92 5.04
CA SER A 73 5.06 10.45 6.40
C SER A 73 3.63 10.97 6.57
N ALA A 74 3.16 11.84 5.68
CA ALA A 74 1.83 12.43 5.77
C ALA A 74 0.70 11.38 5.81
N ARG A 75 0.78 10.37 4.93
CA ARG A 75 -0.22 9.29 4.88
C ARG A 75 -0.11 8.33 6.05
N ALA A 76 1.11 7.99 6.49
CA ALA A 76 1.32 7.15 7.67
C ALA A 76 0.78 7.81 8.95
N GLY A 77 0.92 9.13 9.09
CA GLY A 77 0.40 9.89 10.23
C GLY A 77 -1.14 9.92 10.30
N ALA A 78 -1.82 9.85 9.15
CA ALA A 78 -3.28 9.81 9.08
C ALA A 78 -3.87 8.40 9.28
N LEU A 79 -3.03 7.36 9.22
CA LEU A 79 -3.45 5.98 9.03
C LEU A 79 -4.48 5.47 10.05
N THR A 80 -4.30 5.77 11.33
CA THR A 80 -5.21 5.27 12.38
C THR A 80 -6.62 5.83 12.24
N GLY A 81 -6.74 7.11 11.85
CA GLY A 81 -8.01 7.79 11.64
C GLY A 81 -8.81 7.27 10.44
N GLU A 82 -8.15 6.61 9.50
CA GLU A 82 -8.77 6.01 8.32
C GLU A 82 -9.50 4.67 8.61
N PHE A 83 -9.41 4.15 9.82
CA PHE A 83 -10.02 2.87 10.22
C PHE A 83 -11.02 3.02 11.38
N PRO A 84 -12.09 3.83 11.24
CA PRO A 84 -13.13 3.93 12.26
C PRO A 84 -13.87 2.59 12.42
N GLN A 85 -14.36 2.35 13.63
CA GLN A 85 -15.11 1.14 13.99
C GLN A 85 -16.32 0.95 13.07
N GLY A 86 -16.62 -0.28 12.70
CA GLY A 86 -17.78 -0.61 11.85
C GLY A 86 -17.57 -0.40 10.35
N THR A 87 -16.39 0.07 9.92
CA THR A 87 -16.07 0.24 8.48
C THR A 87 -15.26 -0.93 7.92
N LEU A 88 -15.07 -2.00 8.70
CA LEU A 88 -14.24 -3.16 8.35
C LEU A 88 -15.03 -4.23 7.58
N GLY A 89 -14.36 -5.26 7.07
CA GLY A 89 -15.01 -6.32 6.28
C GLY A 89 -15.37 -5.87 4.86
N ALA A 90 -16.06 -6.71 4.08
CA ALA A 90 -16.38 -6.38 2.69
C ALA A 90 -17.24 -5.11 2.58
N PRO A 91 -16.98 -4.18 1.63
CA PRO A 91 -16.04 -4.30 0.50
C PRO A 91 -14.58 -3.93 0.83
N SER A 92 -14.27 -3.56 2.08
CA SER A 92 -12.88 -3.33 2.52
C SER A 92 -12.08 -4.63 2.59
N ALA A 93 -10.79 -4.58 2.25
CA ALA A 93 -9.86 -5.68 2.57
C ALA A 93 -9.45 -5.66 4.06
N ALA A 94 -9.87 -4.66 4.83
CA ALA A 94 -9.60 -4.57 6.26
C ALA A 94 -10.36 -5.66 7.03
N LYS A 95 -9.62 -6.43 7.83
CA LYS A 95 -10.15 -7.51 8.66
C LYS A 95 -10.82 -6.95 9.93
N PRO A 96 -11.93 -7.57 10.43
CA PRO A 96 -12.56 -7.17 11.69
C PRO A 96 -11.62 -7.26 12.91
N GLU A 97 -10.53 -8.03 12.81
CA GLU A 97 -9.45 -8.14 13.78
C GLU A 97 -8.81 -6.78 14.13
N ILE A 98 -8.93 -5.76 13.27
CA ILE A 98 -8.52 -4.39 13.60
C ILE A 98 -9.31 -3.85 14.80
N ASP A 99 -10.60 -4.15 14.93
CA ASP A 99 -11.38 -3.74 16.11
C ASP A 99 -11.03 -4.58 17.33
N GLN A 100 -10.81 -5.89 17.15
CA GLN A 100 -10.50 -6.82 18.24
C GLN A 100 -9.12 -6.60 18.86
N ALA A 101 -8.15 -6.21 18.04
CA ALA A 101 -6.77 -5.93 18.43
C ALA A 101 -6.37 -4.48 18.13
N ARG A 102 -7.30 -3.54 18.38
CA ARG A 102 -7.13 -2.11 18.10
C ARG A 102 -5.82 -1.52 18.64
N PRO A 103 -5.42 -1.77 19.91
CA PRO A 103 -4.16 -1.23 20.42
C PRO A 103 -2.93 -1.68 19.63
N GLU A 104 -2.94 -2.90 19.11
CA GLU A 104 -1.83 -3.46 18.34
C GLU A 104 -1.81 -2.92 16.90
N PHE A 105 -2.98 -2.81 16.25
CA PHE A 105 -3.08 -2.14 14.95
C PHE A 105 -2.53 -0.71 15.03
N GLU A 106 -2.96 0.06 16.03
CA GLU A 106 -2.49 1.42 16.20
C GLU A 106 -1.01 1.50 16.59
N ALA A 107 -0.50 0.54 17.36
CA ALA A 107 0.92 0.49 17.70
C ALA A 107 1.78 0.32 16.44
N LEU A 108 1.41 -0.61 15.55
CA LEU A 108 2.07 -0.77 14.25
C LEU A 108 1.94 0.48 13.37
N ALA A 109 0.73 1.05 13.26
CA ALA A 109 0.51 2.27 12.47
C ALA A 109 1.35 3.44 12.98
N ARG A 110 1.41 3.64 14.31
CA ARG A 110 2.25 4.68 14.93
C ARG A 110 3.74 4.41 14.74
N HIS A 111 4.17 3.15 14.76
CA HIS A 111 5.58 2.81 14.52
C HIS A 111 5.98 3.11 13.06
N ILE A 112 5.14 2.72 12.10
CA ILE A 112 5.30 3.11 10.69
C ILE A 112 5.38 4.64 10.55
N SER A 113 4.49 5.39 11.19
CA SER A 113 4.50 6.86 11.16
C SER A 113 5.82 7.42 11.68
N ARG A 114 6.29 6.99 12.86
CA ARG A 114 7.56 7.49 13.43
C ARG A 114 8.77 7.23 12.53
N LEU A 115 8.83 6.05 11.90
CA LEU A 115 9.89 5.72 10.95
C LEU A 115 9.79 6.58 9.68
N ALA A 116 8.56 6.81 9.18
CA ALA A 116 8.33 7.63 8.01
C ALA A 116 8.65 9.12 8.27
N ASP A 117 8.36 9.63 9.47
CA ASP A 117 8.73 10.98 9.90
C ASP A 117 10.26 11.13 9.94
N ALA A 118 10.97 10.17 10.55
CA ALA A 118 12.43 10.16 10.56
C ALA A 118 13.02 10.09 9.14
N LEU A 119 12.37 9.37 8.22
CA LEU A 119 12.77 9.32 6.82
C LEU A 119 12.55 10.66 6.11
N ALA A 120 11.41 11.32 6.35
CA ALA A 120 11.09 12.63 5.81
C ALA A 120 12.06 13.72 6.33
N ASP A 121 12.39 13.69 7.62
CA ASP A 121 13.37 14.59 8.23
C ASP A 121 14.75 14.47 7.56
N LYS A 122 15.21 13.23 7.32
CA LYS A 122 16.46 12.98 6.58
C LYS A 122 16.37 13.39 5.12
N ALA A 123 15.19 13.28 4.52
CA ALA A 123 14.93 13.71 3.16
C ALA A 123 14.72 15.23 3.02
N ALA A 124 14.68 15.99 4.12
CA ALA A 124 14.45 17.43 4.08
C ALA A 124 15.55 18.19 3.32
N ASN A 125 16.80 17.72 3.42
CA ASN A 125 17.96 18.25 2.70
C ASN A 125 18.70 17.11 1.97
N PRO A 126 18.13 16.59 0.87
CA PRO A 126 18.65 15.41 0.21
C PRO A 126 19.99 15.74 -0.49
N PRO A 127 21.01 14.86 -0.41
CA PRO A 127 22.26 15.03 -1.15
C PRO A 127 22.01 14.97 -2.67
N PRO A 128 22.96 15.42 -3.52
CA PRO A 128 22.80 15.37 -4.98
C PRO A 128 22.81 13.95 -5.56
N GLY A 129 23.20 12.94 -4.77
CA GLY A 129 23.24 11.53 -5.15
C GLY A 129 23.13 10.64 -3.92
N ILE A 130 22.88 9.34 -4.13
CA ILE A 130 22.86 8.37 -3.02
C ILE A 130 24.27 8.22 -2.46
N THR A 131 24.45 8.61 -1.20
CA THR A 131 25.72 8.53 -0.46
C THR A 131 25.80 7.26 0.39
N ALA A 132 26.99 6.95 0.92
CA ALA A 132 27.21 5.76 1.74
C ALA A 132 26.43 5.80 3.07
N ASP A 133 26.26 6.98 3.67
CA ASP A 133 25.47 7.19 4.90
C ASP A 133 23.96 7.05 4.67
N MET A 134 23.49 7.12 3.42
CA MET A 134 22.10 6.82 3.11
C MET A 134 21.79 5.33 3.12
N ARG A 135 22.82 4.50 2.95
CA ARG A 135 22.71 3.06 2.76
C ARG A 135 22.59 2.32 4.09
N MET A 136 21.79 1.26 4.08
CA MET A 136 21.82 0.26 5.12
C MET A 136 23.13 -0.52 4.97
N THR A 137 24.10 -0.23 5.83
CA THR A 137 25.19 -1.17 6.08
C THR A 137 24.64 -2.38 6.82
N GLY A 138 25.03 -3.59 6.40
CA GLY A 138 24.60 -4.84 7.02
C GLY A 138 24.80 -4.85 8.55
N PRO A 139 24.15 -5.77 9.28
CA PRO A 139 24.30 -5.84 10.73
C PRO A 139 25.79 -5.90 11.09
N PRO A 140 26.21 -5.30 12.22
CA PRO A 140 27.57 -5.49 12.70
C PRO A 140 27.91 -6.99 12.65
N MET A 141 29.11 -7.29 12.17
CA MET A 141 29.60 -8.67 12.00
C MET A 141 29.84 -9.37 13.36
N ASP A 142 29.19 -8.93 14.43
CA ASP A 142 29.30 -9.43 15.79
C ASP A 142 28.24 -10.51 16.09
N GLY A 143 28.02 -11.45 15.17
CA GLY A 143 27.55 -12.82 15.47
C GLY A 143 26.36 -12.98 16.44
N GLY A 144 25.49 -11.98 16.56
CA GLY A 144 24.47 -11.90 17.60
C GLY A 144 23.14 -12.47 17.15
N SER A 145 23.02 -13.81 17.21
CA SER A 145 21.78 -14.61 17.21
C SER A 145 20.48 -13.96 16.71
N LEU A 146 20.03 -14.36 15.52
CA LEU A 146 18.75 -14.03 14.88
C LEU A 146 17.51 -14.65 15.58
N LEU A 147 17.63 -15.11 16.83
CA LEU A 147 16.66 -15.96 17.52
C LEU A 147 16.34 -15.52 18.96
N GLY A 148 16.45 -14.23 19.27
CA GLY A 148 16.03 -13.74 20.57
C GLY A 148 15.85 -12.25 20.61
N LYS A 149 14.59 -11.80 20.62
CA LYS A 149 14.24 -10.45 21.09
C LYS A 149 14.73 -10.36 22.55
N ARG A 150 15.91 -9.77 22.78
CA ARG A 150 16.40 -9.52 24.14
C ARG A 150 15.38 -8.62 24.83
N PRO A 151 14.72 -9.05 25.93
CA PRO A 151 13.89 -8.17 26.71
C PRO A 151 14.77 -7.03 27.23
N GLY A 152 14.45 -5.77 26.88
CA GLY A 152 15.20 -4.60 27.32
C GLY A 152 16.33 -4.12 26.39
N ALA A 153 16.44 -4.63 25.15
CA ALA A 153 17.17 -3.88 24.13
C ALA A 153 16.42 -2.57 23.88
N ALA A 154 17.06 -1.43 24.16
CA ALA A 154 16.49 -0.13 23.85
C ALA A 154 16.12 -0.08 22.36
N GLU A 155 14.90 0.36 22.07
CA GLU A 155 14.48 0.64 20.70
C GLU A 155 15.46 1.66 20.12
N VAL A 156 16.17 1.29 19.06
CA VAL A 156 17.20 2.15 18.48
C VAL A 156 16.50 3.40 17.92
N ASP A 157 16.99 4.58 18.28
CA ASP A 157 16.42 5.85 17.82
C ASP A 157 16.39 5.92 16.28
N PRO A 158 15.20 6.01 15.64
CA PRO A 158 15.08 6.12 14.19
C PRO A 158 15.89 7.27 13.59
N ALA A 159 16.09 8.37 14.32
CA ALA A 159 16.88 9.51 13.83
C ALA A 159 18.35 9.13 13.57
N THR A 160 18.86 8.09 14.20
CA THR A 160 20.24 7.60 14.03
C THR A 160 20.40 6.64 12.85
N MET A 161 19.31 6.17 12.26
CA MET A 161 19.35 5.15 11.21
C MET A 161 19.58 5.75 9.81
N PRO A 162 20.21 5.02 8.88
CA PRO A 162 20.22 5.38 7.48
C PRO A 162 18.80 5.39 6.87
N PRO A 163 18.48 6.30 5.94
CA PRO A 163 17.25 6.32 5.15
C PRO A 163 16.84 4.96 4.54
N GLU A 164 17.78 4.21 3.97
CA GLU A 164 17.48 2.88 3.39
C GLU A 164 17.07 1.88 4.49
N HIS A 165 17.64 1.99 5.69
CA HIS A 165 17.25 1.17 6.84
C HIS A 165 15.86 1.56 7.36
N LEU A 166 15.55 2.85 7.46
CA LEU A 166 14.20 3.31 7.81
C LEU A 166 13.15 2.78 6.84
N LEU A 167 13.41 2.86 5.53
CA LEU A 167 12.52 2.30 4.51
C LEU A 167 12.33 0.79 4.70
N HIS A 168 13.40 0.05 4.97
CA HIS A 168 13.31 -1.38 5.22
C HIS A 168 12.40 -1.71 6.41
N LEU A 169 12.55 -1.02 7.53
CA LEU A 169 11.72 -1.23 8.71
C LEU A 169 10.25 -0.85 8.44
N ILE A 170 9.99 0.22 7.70
CA ILE A 170 8.63 0.59 7.25
C ILE A 170 8.02 -0.56 6.43
N LEU A 171 8.74 -1.12 5.45
CA LEU A 171 8.25 -2.22 4.62
C LEU A 171 8.02 -3.51 5.41
N GLN A 172 8.87 -3.79 6.42
CA GLN A 172 8.69 -4.90 7.35
C GLN A 172 7.39 -4.75 8.15
N ASP A 173 7.10 -3.55 8.64
CA ASP A 173 5.87 -3.28 9.38
C ASP A 173 4.63 -3.27 8.50
N CYS A 174 4.74 -2.77 7.25
CA CYS A 174 3.67 -2.92 6.27
C CYS A 174 3.32 -4.41 6.06
N THR A 175 4.33 -5.26 5.96
CA THR A 175 4.16 -6.71 5.80
C THR A 175 3.51 -7.33 7.04
N SER A 176 4.00 -6.98 8.24
CA SER A 176 3.48 -7.48 9.52
C SER A 176 2.02 -7.06 9.74
N CYS A 177 1.71 -5.78 9.49
CA CYS A 177 0.37 -5.23 9.58
C CYS A 177 -0.57 -5.90 8.57
N HIS A 178 -0.17 -6.03 7.31
CA HIS A 178 -1.00 -6.68 6.28
C HIS A 178 -1.25 -8.16 6.57
N SER A 179 -0.26 -8.89 7.08
CA SER A 179 -0.41 -10.30 7.46
C SER A 179 -1.55 -10.48 8.47
N LYS A 180 -1.57 -9.62 9.49
CA LYS A 180 -2.57 -9.69 10.56
C LYS A 180 -3.92 -9.07 10.18
N PHE A 181 -3.91 -7.89 9.57
CA PHE A 181 -5.09 -7.01 9.49
C PHE A 181 -5.67 -6.82 8.09
N ARG A 182 -5.06 -7.39 7.04
CA ARG A 182 -5.59 -7.31 5.66
C ARG A 182 -5.93 -8.70 5.14
N ARG A 183 -7.09 -8.84 4.51
CA ARG A 183 -7.47 -10.06 3.77
C ARG A 183 -6.57 -10.21 2.56
N LYS A 184 -6.14 -11.44 2.27
CA LYS A 184 -5.49 -11.76 1.00
C LYS A 184 -6.52 -11.56 -0.11
N VAL A 185 -6.09 -10.96 -1.22
CA VAL A 185 -6.89 -10.95 -2.44
C VAL A 185 -6.68 -12.33 -3.05
N GLU A 186 -7.75 -13.11 -3.18
CA GLU A 186 -7.75 -14.37 -3.94
C GLU A 186 -7.69 -14.11 -5.45
#